data_AF-A0A0F5JR95-F1
#
_entry.id   AF-A0A0F5JR95-F1
#
_cell.length_a   1.000
_cell.length_b   1.000
_cell.length_c   1.000
_cell.angle_alpha   90.00
_cell.angle_beta   90.00
_cell.angle_gamma   90.00
#
_symmetry.space_group_name_H-M   'P 1'
#
loop_
_entity.id
_entity.type
_entity.pdbx_description
1 polymer ?
#
loop_
_entity_poly.entity_id
_entity_poly.type
_entity_poly.pdbx_seq_one_letter_code
_entity_poly.pdbx_strand_id
1 'polypeptide(L)'
;MQQEATHIFRAIDDKLMEFVVFAIESAAQKTGIPAPVLYNRLEKVDLITRYLIEGYDMLHTQSREYIADTLIEALDNWERYYKEKEKQS
;
A
#
# COMPACT_ATOMS: atom_id res chain seq x y z
N MET A 1 11.27 6.02 -32.66
CA MET A 1 10.63 6.94 -31.69
C MET A 1 9.40 6.36 -30.98
N GLN A 2 8.68 5.35 -31.49
CA GLN A 2 7.53 4.77 -30.76
C GLN A 2 7.90 3.67 -29.74
N GLN A 3 9.10 3.10 -29.79
CA GLN A 3 9.51 2.00 -28.91
C GLN A 3 10.01 2.47 -27.52
N GLU A 4 10.56 3.68 -27.42
CA GLU A 4 11.12 4.19 -26.15
C GLU A 4 10.02 4.56 -25.14
N ALA A 5 8.89 5.10 -25.60
CA ALA A 5 7.78 5.45 -24.72
C ALA A 5 7.16 4.21 -24.06
N THR A 6 6.90 3.14 -24.83
CA THR A 6 6.29 1.91 -24.30
C THR A 6 7.15 1.23 -23.23
N HIS A 7 8.48 1.28 -23.36
CA HIS A 7 9.39 0.73 -22.37
C HIS A 7 9.48 1.56 -21.09
N ILE A 8 9.43 2.88 -21.19
CA ILE A 8 9.47 3.78 -20.01
C ILE A 8 8.18 3.66 -19.19
N PHE A 9 7.01 3.67 -19.83
CA PHE A 9 5.72 3.52 -19.12
C PHE A 9 5.62 2.16 -18.41
N ARG A 10 6.02 1.07 -19.08
CA ARG A 10 6.02 -0.28 -18.48
C ARG A 10 6.96 -0.41 -17.28
N ALA A 11 8.14 0.22 -17.34
CA ALA A 11 9.11 0.18 -16.25
C ALA A 11 8.64 0.94 -14.99
N ILE A 12 7.75 1.94 -15.14
CA ILE A 12 7.11 2.62 -14.02
C ILE A 12 6.08 1.69 -13.36
N ASP A 13 5.26 0.99 -14.16
CA ASP A 13 4.27 0.04 -13.66
C ASP A 13 4.91 -1.14 -12.91
N ASP A 14 6.02 -1.68 -13.42
CA ASP A 14 6.74 -2.80 -12.78
C ASP A 14 7.32 -2.38 -11.41
N LYS A 15 7.97 -1.21 -11.34
CA LYS A 15 8.54 -0.69 -10.08
C LYS A 15 7.47 -0.34 -9.05
N LEU A 16 6.34 0.18 -9.51
CA LEU A 16 5.19 0.47 -8.66
C LEU A 16 4.65 -0.84 -8.06
N MET A 17 4.48 -1.88 -8.88
CA MET A 17 4.02 -3.18 -8.41
C MET A 17 5.01 -3.80 -7.41
N GLU A 18 6.31 -3.76 -7.70
CA GLU A 18 7.36 -4.21 -6.77
C GLU A 18 7.29 -3.49 -5.43
N PHE A 19 7.08 -2.16 -5.46
CA PHE A 19 6.92 -1.38 -4.24
C PHE A 19 5.65 -1.74 -3.46
N VAL A 20 4.51 -1.91 -4.12
CA VAL A 20 3.26 -2.31 -3.46
C VAL A 20 3.42 -3.66 -2.76
N VAL A 21 4.02 -4.64 -3.45
CA VAL A 21 4.31 -5.96 -2.87
C VAL A 21 5.25 -5.81 -1.68
N PHE A 22 6.36 -5.08 -1.84
CA PHE A 22 7.33 -4.83 -0.78
C PHE A 22 6.72 -4.19 0.47
N ALA A 23 5.87 -3.18 0.30
CA ALA A 23 5.22 -2.46 1.41
C ALA A 23 4.30 -3.40 2.19
N ILE A 24 3.48 -4.19 1.49
CA ILE A 24 2.55 -5.14 2.10
C ILE A 24 3.32 -6.25 2.82
N GLU A 25 4.36 -6.82 2.22
CA GLU A 25 5.19 -7.85 2.84
C GLU A 25 5.93 -7.33 4.09
N SER A 26 6.41 -6.09 4.04
CA SER A 26 7.08 -5.45 5.18
C SER A 26 6.13 -5.24 6.35
N ALA A 27 4.92 -4.75 6.10
CA ALA A 27 3.88 -4.63 7.12
C ALA A 27 3.39 -6.00 7.63
N ALA A 28 3.27 -7.00 6.75
CA ALA A 28 2.92 -8.37 7.09
C ALA A 28 3.94 -9.00 8.03
N GLN A 29 5.24 -8.87 7.71
CA GLN A 29 6.32 -9.35 8.58
C GLN A 29 6.27 -8.70 9.96
N LYS A 30 6.02 -7.38 10.01
CA LYS A 30 6.00 -6.64 11.27
C LYS A 30 4.80 -6.98 12.16
N THR A 31 3.63 -7.18 11.56
CA THR A 31 2.39 -7.53 12.28
C THR A 31 2.25 -9.02 12.59
N GLY A 32 3.00 -9.88 11.89
CA GLY A 32 2.80 -11.33 11.93
C GLY A 32 1.54 -11.82 11.21
N ILE A 33 0.85 -10.92 10.49
CA ILE A 33 -0.34 -11.24 9.70
C ILE A 33 0.10 -11.75 8.32
N PRO A 34 -0.47 -12.84 7.78
CA PRO A 34 -0.16 -13.28 6.42
C PRO A 34 -0.44 -12.17 5.40
N ALA A 35 0.49 -11.94 4.46
CA ALA A 35 0.39 -10.89 3.46
C ALA A 35 -0.95 -10.89 2.67
N PRO A 36 -1.53 -12.05 2.27
CA PRO A 36 -2.84 -12.06 1.61
C PRO A 36 -3.98 -11.55 2.51
N VAL A 37 -3.91 -11.79 3.83
CA VAL A 37 -4.89 -11.27 4.78
C VAL A 37 -4.74 -9.76 4.93
N LEU A 38 -3.50 -9.28 5.02
CA LEU A 38 -3.21 -7.85 5.12
C LEU A 38 -3.62 -7.09 3.85
N TYR A 39 -3.33 -7.66 2.66
CA TYR A 39 -3.81 -7.15 1.38
C TYR A 39 -5.33 -6.95 1.38
N ASN A 40 -6.09 -7.98 1.78
CA ASN A 40 -7.55 -7.90 1.82
C ASN A 40 -8.06 -6.83 2.80
N ARG A 41 -7.35 -6.59 3.91
CA ARG A 41 -7.70 -5.53 4.87
C ARG A 41 -7.45 -4.15 4.26
N LEU A 42 -6.29 -3.95 3.62
CA LEU A 42 -5.92 -2.70 2.95
C LEU A 42 -6.87 -2.35 1.80
N GLU A 43 -7.22 -3.35 0.99
CA GLU A 43 -8.13 -3.17 -0.16
C GLU A 43 -9.54 -2.75 0.28
N LYS A 44 -10.06 -3.33 1.38
CA LYS A 44 -11.38 -2.96 1.93
C LYS A 44 -11.50 -1.49 2.32
N VAL A 45 -10.38 -0.84 2.63
CA VAL A 45 -10.33 0.59 2.99
C VAL A 45 -9.62 1.44 1.94
N ASP A 46 -9.40 0.89 0.74
CA ASP A 46 -8.82 1.55 -0.44
C ASP A 46 -7.40 2.13 -0.21
N LEU A 47 -6.64 1.53 0.69
CA LEU A 47 -5.27 1.97 0.99
C LEU A 47 -4.25 1.51 -0.05
N ILE A 48 -4.54 0.48 -0.84
CA ILE A 48 -3.65 0.08 -1.93
C ILE A 48 -3.59 1.21 -2.98
N THR A 49 -4.74 1.72 -3.39
CA THR A 49 -4.82 2.84 -4.34
C THR A 49 -4.38 4.16 -3.70
N ARG A 50 -5.07 4.59 -2.64
CA ARG A 50 -4.95 5.96 -2.12
C ARG A 50 -3.71 6.24 -1.29
N TYR A 51 -3.02 5.20 -0.84
CA TYR A 51 -1.83 5.34 -0.01
C TYR A 51 -0.59 4.80 -0.71
N LEU A 52 -0.61 3.55 -1.19
CA LEU A 52 0.57 2.95 -1.80
C LEU A 52 0.80 3.41 -3.25
N ILE A 53 -0.25 3.40 -4.08
CA ILE A 53 -0.12 3.79 -5.48
C ILE A 53 0.04 5.31 -5.62
N GLU A 54 -0.90 6.08 -5.08
CA GLU A 54 -0.85 7.54 -5.15
C GLU A 54 0.31 8.14 -4.35
N GLY A 55 0.77 7.46 -3.29
CA GLY A 55 1.89 7.89 -2.45
C GLY A 55 3.27 7.41 -2.91
N TYR A 56 3.38 6.68 -4.03
CA TYR A 56 4.61 6.02 -4.47
C TYR A 56 5.82 6.97 -4.49
N ASP A 57 5.69 8.13 -5.12
CA ASP A 57 6.79 9.10 -5.30
C ASP A 57 7.44 9.53 -3.99
N MET A 58 6.66 9.61 -2.90
CA MET A 58 7.18 9.93 -1.57
C MET A 58 7.67 8.67 -0.84
N LEU A 59 6.88 7.60 -0.87
CA LEU A 59 7.10 6.43 -0.02
C LEU A 59 8.28 5.59 -0.50
N HIS A 60 8.54 5.50 -1.80
CA HIS A 60 9.63 4.66 -2.34
C HIS A 60 11.03 5.16 -1.95
N THR A 61 11.15 6.39 -1.44
CA THR A 61 12.41 6.96 -0.93
C THR A 61 12.59 6.73 0.58
N GLN A 62 11.60 6.19 1.27
CA GLN A 62 11.60 6.02 2.73
C GLN A 62 12.22 4.68 3.16
N SER A 63 12.54 4.56 4.44
CA SER A 63 13.00 3.28 4.99
C SER A 63 11.87 2.24 5.01
N ARG A 64 12.26 0.96 5.01
CA ARG A 64 11.34 -0.16 5.15
C ARG A 64 10.46 -0.04 6.40
N GLU A 65 11.09 0.28 7.53
CA GLU A 65 10.41 0.43 8.82
C GLU A 65 9.37 1.54 8.78
N TYR A 66 9.72 2.68 8.17
CA TYR A 66 8.79 3.80 8.03
C TYR A 66 7.56 3.41 7.20
N ILE A 67 7.78 2.83 6.01
CA ILE A 67 6.69 2.40 5.12
C ILE A 67 5.77 1.41 5.83
N ALA A 68 6.35 0.42 6.53
CA ALA A 68 5.57 -0.57 7.26
C ALA A 68 4.75 0.08 8.39
N ASP A 69 5.36 0.92 9.21
CA ASP A 69 4.70 1.55 10.36
C ASP A 69 3.56 2.45 9.95
N THR A 70 3.77 3.33 8.97
CA THR A 70 2.74 4.27 8.52
C THR A 70 1.61 3.57 7.77
N LEU A 71 1.88 2.48 7.03
CA LEU A 71 0.86 1.68 6.38
C LEU A 71 -0.02 0.95 7.41
N ILE A 72 0.58 0.39 8.47
CA ILE A 72 -0.14 -0.27 9.56
C ILE A 72 -1.01 0.75 10.31
N GLU A 73 -0.44 1.91 10.65
CA GLU A 73 -1.17 2.99 11.33
C GLU A 73 -2.36 3.47 10.49
N ALA A 74 -2.15 3.69 9.18
CA ALA A 74 -3.23 4.07 8.28
C ALA A 74 -4.35 3.03 8.28
N LEU A 75 -4.01 1.74 8.15
CA LEU A 75 -4.99 0.66 8.15
C LEU A 75 -5.83 0.64 9.44
N ASP A 76 -5.18 0.69 10.60
CA ASP A 76 -5.88 0.65 11.89
C ASP A 76 -6.79 1.87 12.10
N ASN A 77 -6.37 3.05 11.62
CA ASN A 77 -7.16 4.27 11.67
C ASN A 77 -8.42 4.18 10.78
N TRP A 78 -8.29 3.71 9.53
CA TRP A 78 -9.41 3.60 8.62
C TRP A 78 -10.40 2.50 9.01
N GLU A 79 -9.92 1.34 9.48
CA GLU A 79 -10.80 0.29 9.99
C GLU A 79 -11.59 0.76 11.21
N ARG A 80 -10.97 1.55 12.09
CA ARG A 80 -11.66 2.15 13.25
C ARG A 80 -12.74 3.13 12.78
N TYR A 81 -12.42 4.02 11.86
CA TYR A 81 -13.37 4.98 11.30
C TYR A 81 -14.63 4.32 10.72
N TYR A 82 -14.48 3.27 9.91
CA TYR A 82 -15.63 2.58 9.33
C TYR A 82 -16.44 1.81 10.38
N LYS A 83 -15.79 1.15 11.34
CA LYS A 83 -16.47 0.51 12.48
C LYS A 83 -17.30 1.49 13.30
N GLU A 84 -16.83 2.73 13.45
CA GLU A 84 -17.57 3.77 14.18
C GLU A 84 -18.73 4.34 13.38
N LYS A 85 -18.61 4.45 12.05
CA LYS A 85 -19.70 4.87 11.17
C LYS A 85 -20.82 3.84 11.06
N GLU A 86 -20.49 2.56 10.99
CA GLU A 86 -21.49 1.48 10.94
C GLU A 86 -22.34 1.42 12.21
N LYS A 87 -21.79 1.77 13.38
CA LYS A 87 -22.53 1.81 14.67
C LYS A 87 -23.51 2.98 14.79
N GLN A 88 -23.35 4.00 13.94
CA GLN A 88 -24.17 5.22 13.94
C GLN A 88 -25.26 5.20 12.87
N SER A 89 -25.28 4.16 12.02
CA SER A 89 -26.30 3.89 11.01
C SER A 89 -27.33 2.88 11.52
#